data_AF-A0AAD2AN93-F1
#
_entry.id   AF-A0AAD2AN93-F1
#
_cell.length_a   1.000
_cell.length_b   1.000
_cell.length_c   1.000
_cell.angle_alpha   90.00
_cell.angle_beta   90.00
_cell.angle_gamma   90.00
#
_symmetry.space_group_name_H-M   'P 1'
#
loop_
_entity.id
_entity.type
_entity.pdbx_description
1 polymer ?
#
loop_
_entity_poly.entity_id
_entity_poly.type
_entity_poly.pdbx_seq_one_letter_code
_entity_poly.pdbx_strand_id
1 'polypeptide(L)'
;MRTRLFSLGLIAGATFALFSAPSQATCVANPPTQSNATFPASLTGKLAYHSYVSYGDGTSQIFIYDFAARTLTQVSKSTWGIQDPMNAVFSPDGKWLAFMGIKNNAWNLFFWQIGTSNMPINLTNSSGQTRNEDPKFSADGKSLYFKQNGDVMQAALSYTSSGPVFTSVVNLTRTAPSQENSMPFATPDGTAVFYTTGTGSGMGLYKQTVGSTTKVAFDTPAGLATYYPIVRADGTVFYARWHDATSQADQIYTKVNPGDTPNQLSLNDCNSNNSDPAPVNGTNYVFFSSTSAGGYQLYLGDVTTGQRWSLSQFGVNSDTSKAKLGSNYYAGGGAAAAAPAVTLLSQGKPASASSSYSASLGPAYAFDGNTTNTRWDSIEGSAAGTQWLMVDLGTTRTITGVDLYWDAGAKVYSIQTSNDGVNWTNIYSTSNGASWGHTSLANLKGSGRYVRMYGTQRATQWGYSLDEMQVWGY
;
A
#
# COMPACT_ATOMS: atom_id res chain seq x y z
N MET A 1 66.59 -44.91 18.49
CA MET A 1 66.37 -43.97 17.36
C MET A 1 65.66 -44.70 16.23
N ARG A 2 64.35 -44.50 16.09
CA ARG A 2 63.60 -44.62 14.83
C ARG A 2 62.20 -44.05 15.06
N THR A 3 61.73 -43.35 14.05
CA THR A 3 60.80 -42.23 14.08
C THR A 3 59.33 -42.67 13.93
N ARG A 4 58.43 -41.80 14.36
CA ARG A 4 56.96 -41.96 14.53
C ARG A 4 56.19 -42.37 13.26
N LEU A 5 55.09 -43.10 13.45
CA LEU A 5 53.85 -42.95 12.70
C LEU A 5 52.65 -43.11 13.66
N PHE A 6 51.86 -42.04 13.81
CA PHE A 6 50.51 -42.08 14.38
C PHE A 6 49.52 -41.84 13.25
N SER A 7 48.57 -42.75 13.10
CA SER A 7 47.44 -42.70 12.18
C SER A 7 46.39 -41.71 12.69
N LEU A 8 46.04 -40.70 11.87
CA LEU A 8 44.85 -39.87 12.06
C LEU A 8 43.64 -40.60 11.47
N GLY A 9 42.60 -40.80 12.29
CA GLY A 9 41.26 -41.19 11.84
C GLY A 9 40.53 -40.00 11.23
N LEU A 10 39.95 -40.20 10.04
CA LEU A 10 39.06 -39.27 9.36
C LEU A 10 37.75 -39.10 10.16
N ILE A 11 37.44 -37.89 10.61
CA ILE A 11 36.09 -37.49 11.01
C ILE A 11 35.42 -36.88 9.78
N ALA A 12 34.39 -37.54 9.25
CA ALA A 12 33.55 -37.01 8.19
C ALA A 12 32.69 -35.87 8.77
N GLY A 13 33.03 -34.63 8.41
CA GLY A 13 32.21 -33.45 8.72
C GLY A 13 30.97 -33.45 7.85
N ALA A 14 29.79 -33.58 8.47
CA ALA A 14 28.52 -33.29 7.82
C ALA A 14 28.46 -31.79 7.53
N THR A 15 28.61 -31.42 6.25
CA THR A 15 28.32 -30.08 5.76
C THR A 15 26.82 -29.82 5.90
N PHE A 16 26.43 -29.06 6.92
CA PHE A 16 25.14 -28.40 6.95
C PHE A 16 25.07 -27.48 5.73
N ALA A 17 24.27 -27.86 4.74
CA ALA A 17 23.83 -26.93 3.72
C ALA A 17 22.96 -25.88 4.41
N LEU A 18 23.57 -24.74 4.75
CA LEU A 18 22.84 -23.51 5.02
C LEU A 18 22.05 -23.23 3.75
N PHE A 19 20.74 -23.45 3.80
CA PHE A 19 19.83 -22.85 2.84
C PHE A 19 19.96 -21.34 3.03
N SER A 20 20.71 -20.70 2.14
CA SER A 20 20.65 -19.27 1.97
C SER A 20 19.21 -18.93 1.62
N ALA A 21 18.53 -18.23 2.53
CA ALA A 21 17.34 -17.48 2.17
C ALA A 21 17.66 -16.64 0.92
N PRO A 22 16.73 -16.47 -0.04
CA PRO A 22 16.98 -15.62 -1.19
C PRO A 22 17.37 -14.24 -0.67
N SER A 23 18.53 -13.76 -1.12
CA SER A 23 19.12 -12.50 -0.70
C SER A 23 18.15 -11.36 -0.99
N GLN A 24 17.47 -10.82 0.03
CA GLN A 24 16.73 -9.57 -0.10
C GLN A 24 17.70 -8.38 -0.02
N ALA A 25 18.60 -8.26 -1.01
CA ALA A 25 19.17 -6.96 -1.33
C ALA A 25 18.02 -6.12 -1.89
N THR A 26 17.69 -5.02 -1.23
CA THR A 26 16.43 -4.32 -1.52
C THR A 26 16.58 -2.83 -1.77
N CYS A 27 17.59 -2.15 -1.26
CA CYS A 27 18.01 -0.85 -1.82
C CYS A 27 19.17 -1.06 -2.81
N VAL A 28 19.40 -0.08 -3.67
CA VAL A 28 20.50 -0.10 -4.66
C VAL A 28 21.46 1.03 -4.31
N ALA A 29 22.77 0.82 -4.37
CA ALA A 29 23.71 1.93 -4.24
C ALA A 29 23.72 2.75 -5.53
N ASN A 30 23.43 4.06 -5.46
CA ASN A 30 23.40 4.98 -6.60
C ASN A 30 22.50 4.47 -7.76
N PRO A 31 21.19 4.24 -7.53
CA PRO A 31 20.29 3.75 -8.55
C PRO A 31 20.23 4.72 -9.74
N PRO A 32 20.33 4.22 -11.00
CA PRO A 32 20.34 5.09 -12.17
C PRO A 32 19.00 5.78 -12.35
N THR A 33 19.04 7.08 -12.68
CA THR A 33 17.85 7.79 -13.13
C THR A 33 17.58 7.47 -14.60
N GLN A 34 16.32 7.19 -14.89
CA GLN A 34 15.85 6.91 -16.24
C GLN A 34 15.75 8.21 -17.04
N SER A 35 15.84 8.08 -18.37
CA SER A 35 15.69 9.20 -19.30
C SER A 35 14.29 9.82 -19.21
N ASN A 36 14.22 11.13 -19.45
CA ASN A 36 12.96 11.87 -19.58
C ASN A 36 12.04 11.27 -20.65
N ALA A 37 12.61 10.72 -21.72
CA ALA A 37 11.84 10.12 -22.82
C ALA A 37 11.06 8.86 -22.43
N THR A 38 11.43 8.21 -21.33
CA THR A 38 10.73 7.01 -20.81
C THR A 38 9.83 7.33 -19.62
N PHE A 39 9.63 8.61 -19.29
CA PHE A 39 8.72 8.99 -18.22
C PHE A 39 7.29 8.47 -18.51
N PRO A 40 6.59 7.87 -17.53
CA PRO A 40 5.29 7.25 -17.76
C PRO A 40 4.24 8.24 -18.27
N ALA A 41 3.88 8.12 -19.56
CA ALA A 41 2.89 9.00 -20.20
C ALA A 41 1.45 8.81 -19.66
N SER A 42 1.20 7.73 -18.91
CA SER A 42 -0.08 7.48 -18.24
C SER A 42 -0.34 8.41 -17.04
N LEU A 43 0.67 9.10 -16.54
CA LEU A 43 0.51 10.06 -15.45
C LEU A 43 0.06 11.42 -16.01
N THR A 44 -1.24 11.69 -15.94
CA THR A 44 -1.87 12.93 -16.42
C THR A 44 -2.44 13.79 -15.31
N GLY A 45 -2.27 13.38 -14.05
CA GLY A 45 -2.86 14.02 -12.89
C GLY A 45 -2.15 15.28 -12.42
N LYS A 46 -2.36 15.62 -11.14
CA LYS A 46 -1.71 16.76 -10.46
C LYS A 46 -0.92 16.26 -9.26
N LEU A 47 0.29 16.81 -9.09
CA LEU A 47 1.18 16.54 -7.96
C LEU A 47 1.29 17.80 -7.12
N ALA A 48 0.83 17.74 -5.87
CA ALA A 48 1.10 18.74 -4.87
C ALA A 48 2.38 18.37 -4.12
N TYR A 49 3.18 19.37 -3.76
CA TYR A 49 4.32 19.22 -2.85
C TYR A 49 4.61 20.56 -2.17
N HIS A 50 5.42 20.54 -1.13
CA HIS A 50 5.93 21.76 -0.53
C HIS A 50 7.44 21.87 -0.65
N SER A 51 7.95 23.10 -0.57
CA SER A 51 9.37 23.39 -0.67
C SER A 51 9.79 24.48 0.31
N TYR A 52 10.88 24.23 1.04
CA TYR A 52 11.46 25.14 2.04
C TYR A 52 12.99 25.02 2.08
N VAL A 53 13.65 25.97 2.73
CA VAL A 53 15.09 25.87 3.08
C VAL A 53 15.27 24.97 4.30
N SER A 54 14.53 25.23 5.39
CA SER A 54 14.47 24.41 6.59
C SER A 54 13.03 24.31 7.14
N TYR A 55 12.76 23.28 7.93
CA TYR A 55 11.46 23.10 8.56
C TYR A 55 11.17 24.25 9.55
N GLY A 56 10.07 24.98 9.32
CA GLY A 56 9.57 26.03 10.21
C GLY A 56 10.36 27.34 10.18
N ASP A 57 11.13 27.60 9.12
CA ASP A 57 11.93 28.82 8.97
C ASP A 57 11.20 29.99 8.29
N GLY A 58 9.90 29.85 8.00
CA GLY A 58 9.09 30.84 7.30
C GLY A 58 9.15 30.75 5.77
N THR A 59 9.93 29.85 5.19
CA THR A 59 10.16 29.79 3.73
C THR A 59 9.28 28.78 3.00
N SER A 60 8.47 27.98 3.71
CA SER A 60 7.69 26.93 3.05
C SER A 60 6.65 27.48 2.08
N GLN A 61 6.58 26.86 0.91
CA GLN A 61 5.67 27.19 -0.19
C GLN A 61 5.05 25.90 -0.74
N ILE A 62 3.79 25.95 -1.14
CA ILE A 62 3.08 24.82 -1.78
C ILE A 62 3.05 25.04 -3.29
N PHE A 63 3.37 23.98 -4.02
CA PHE A 63 3.35 23.93 -5.48
C PHE A 63 2.41 22.83 -5.96
N ILE A 64 1.83 23.03 -7.15
CA ILE A 64 1.13 22.01 -7.92
C ILE A 64 1.78 21.91 -9.30
N TYR A 65 2.21 20.70 -9.67
CA TYR A 65 2.52 20.36 -11.06
C TYR A 65 1.33 19.64 -11.70
N ASP A 66 0.84 20.14 -12.82
CA ASP A 66 -0.20 19.52 -13.62
C ASP A 66 0.45 18.80 -14.81
N PHE A 67 0.41 17.47 -14.83
CA PHE A 67 1.06 16.69 -15.88
C PHE A 67 0.34 16.78 -17.23
N ALA A 68 -0.98 16.92 -17.24
CA ALA A 68 -1.74 17.09 -18.47
C ALA A 68 -1.48 18.47 -19.08
N ALA A 69 -1.55 19.53 -18.27
CA ALA A 69 -1.29 20.90 -18.72
C ALA A 69 0.20 21.19 -18.91
N ARG A 70 1.08 20.37 -18.32
CA ARG A 70 2.54 20.57 -18.22
C ARG A 70 2.93 21.88 -17.56
N THR A 71 2.20 22.27 -16.51
CA THR A 71 2.40 23.55 -15.81
C THR A 71 2.78 23.34 -14.36
N LEU A 72 3.87 23.99 -13.92
CA LEU A 72 4.23 24.14 -12.51
C LEU A 72 3.67 25.45 -11.96
N THR A 73 2.93 25.41 -10.86
CA THR A 73 2.36 26.60 -10.22
C THR A 73 2.64 26.61 -8.74
N GLN A 74 3.24 27.69 -8.22
CA GLN A 74 3.21 27.98 -6.79
C GLN A 74 1.79 28.43 -6.42
N VAL A 75 1.10 27.65 -5.59
CA VAL A 75 -0.29 27.97 -5.19
C VAL A 75 -0.34 28.80 -3.91
N SER A 76 0.62 28.61 -3.00
CA SER A 76 0.69 29.41 -1.77
C SER A 76 1.09 30.86 -2.04
N LYS A 77 0.37 31.80 -1.43
CA LYS A 77 0.56 33.25 -1.62
C LYS A 77 0.81 33.94 -0.28
N SER A 78 1.69 34.94 -0.27
CA SER A 78 1.91 35.80 0.90
C SER A 78 0.62 36.50 1.36
N THR A 79 -0.26 36.84 0.42
CA THR A 79 -1.57 37.46 0.69
C THR A 79 -2.53 36.57 1.48
N TRP A 80 -2.27 35.27 1.60
CA TRP A 80 -3.06 34.40 2.49
C TRP A 80 -2.83 34.71 3.97
N GLY A 81 -1.69 35.33 4.31
CA GLY A 81 -1.29 35.56 5.70
C GLY A 81 -1.15 34.24 6.47
N ILE A 82 -0.62 33.21 5.80
CA ILE A 82 -0.34 31.89 6.36
C ILE A 82 1.17 31.68 6.23
N GLN A 83 1.85 31.52 7.36
CA GLN A 83 3.27 31.21 7.38
C GLN A 83 3.47 29.69 7.24
N ASP A 84 4.57 29.29 6.60
CA ASP A 84 4.97 27.89 6.42
C ASP A 84 3.86 26.91 5.97
N PRO A 85 3.12 27.20 4.89
CA PRO A 85 2.16 26.25 4.34
C PRO A 85 2.87 24.98 3.83
N MET A 86 2.43 23.80 4.26
CA MET A 86 3.04 22.50 3.92
C MET A 86 2.07 21.31 4.06
N ASN A 87 2.56 20.11 3.70
CA ASN A 87 1.83 18.83 3.79
C ASN A 87 0.45 18.87 3.12
N ALA A 88 0.43 19.40 1.90
CA ALA A 88 -0.76 19.57 1.11
C ALA A 88 -1.28 18.24 0.55
N VAL A 89 -2.58 18.00 0.67
CA VAL A 89 -3.25 16.81 0.14
C VAL A 89 -4.52 17.18 -0.61
N PHE A 90 -4.74 16.54 -1.76
CA PHE A 90 -5.95 16.69 -2.53
C PHE A 90 -7.13 16.02 -1.82
N SER A 91 -8.31 16.63 -1.86
CA SER A 91 -9.55 15.93 -1.57
C SER A 91 -9.78 14.82 -2.60
N PRO A 92 -10.49 13.73 -2.25
CA PRO A 92 -10.73 12.62 -3.19
C PRO A 92 -11.41 13.04 -4.50
N ASP A 93 -12.19 14.12 -4.49
CA ASP A 93 -12.84 14.68 -5.68
C ASP A 93 -11.97 15.69 -6.46
N GLY A 94 -10.76 15.98 -5.97
CA GLY A 94 -9.80 16.90 -6.58
C GLY A 94 -10.17 18.39 -6.51
N LYS A 95 -11.22 18.77 -5.78
CA LYS A 95 -11.70 20.17 -5.73
C LYS A 95 -11.01 21.01 -4.65
N TRP A 96 -10.50 20.37 -3.60
CA TRP A 96 -9.91 21.02 -2.46
C TRP A 96 -8.48 20.56 -2.23
N LEU A 97 -7.67 21.47 -1.70
CA LEU A 97 -6.37 21.17 -1.15
C LEU A 97 -6.43 21.43 0.36
N ALA A 98 -6.28 20.38 1.16
CA ALA A 98 -6.08 20.50 2.60
C ALA A 98 -4.58 20.62 2.89
N PHE A 99 -4.17 21.52 3.77
CA PHE A 99 -2.77 21.70 4.14
C PHE A 99 -2.65 22.27 5.55
N MET A 100 -1.45 22.20 6.14
CA MET A 100 -1.16 22.84 7.43
C MET A 100 -0.37 24.14 7.23
N GLY A 101 -0.48 25.07 8.17
CA GLY A 101 0.33 26.28 8.21
C GLY A 101 0.13 27.06 9.50
N ILE A 102 0.93 28.10 9.71
CA ILE A 102 0.91 28.93 10.91
C ILE A 102 0.07 30.18 10.69
N LYS A 103 -0.89 30.40 11.61
CA LYS A 103 -1.67 31.64 11.73
C LYS A 103 -2.07 31.82 13.20
N ASN A 104 -2.11 33.06 13.68
CA ASN A 104 -2.45 33.38 15.08
C ASN A 104 -1.55 32.65 16.10
N ASN A 105 -0.26 32.52 15.78
CA ASN A 105 0.76 31.81 16.58
C ASN A 105 0.52 30.29 16.76
N ALA A 106 -0.41 29.69 16.01
CA ALA A 106 -0.77 28.27 16.06
C ALA A 106 -0.60 27.58 14.71
N TRP A 107 -0.28 26.29 14.70
CA TRP A 107 -0.46 25.47 13.50
C TRP A 107 -1.92 25.11 13.33
N ASN A 108 -2.40 25.36 12.11
CA ASN A 108 -3.79 25.24 11.73
C ASN A 108 -3.93 24.45 10.44
N LEU A 109 -5.11 23.86 10.24
CA LEU A 109 -5.48 23.19 9.01
C LEU A 109 -6.30 24.12 8.14
N PHE A 110 -5.93 24.20 6.87
CA PHE A 110 -6.56 25.06 5.89
C PHE A 110 -7.07 24.26 4.71
N PHE A 111 -8.20 24.69 4.15
CA PHE A 111 -8.72 24.19 2.89
C PHE A 111 -8.72 25.32 1.87
N TRP A 112 -8.11 25.07 0.71
CA TRP A 112 -8.16 25.97 -0.43
C TRP A 112 -8.88 25.31 -1.60
N GLN A 113 -9.80 26.05 -2.22
CA GLN A 113 -10.52 25.58 -3.39
C GLN A 113 -9.64 25.72 -4.63
N ILE A 114 -9.30 24.59 -5.23
CA ILE A 114 -8.33 24.54 -6.33
C ILE A 114 -8.86 25.29 -7.54
N GLY A 115 -8.00 26.12 -8.15
CA GLY A 115 -8.32 26.91 -9.33
C GLY A 115 -9.06 28.22 -9.06
N THR A 116 -9.29 28.58 -7.80
CA THR A 116 -9.97 29.83 -7.43
C THR A 116 -9.01 30.91 -6.93
N SER A 117 -9.46 32.15 -6.91
CA SER A 117 -8.76 33.26 -6.23
C SER A 117 -9.13 33.38 -4.75
N ASN A 118 -9.99 32.51 -4.23
CA ASN A 118 -10.50 32.60 -2.87
C ASN A 118 -9.39 32.37 -1.84
N MET A 119 -9.53 33.00 -0.67
CA MET A 119 -8.64 32.73 0.45
C MET A 119 -8.86 31.31 1.00
N PRO A 120 -7.81 30.65 1.50
CA PRO A 120 -7.96 29.39 2.23
C PRO A 120 -8.83 29.58 3.48
N ILE A 121 -9.71 28.61 3.73
CA ILE A 121 -10.56 28.54 4.91
C ILE A 121 -9.77 27.88 6.03
N ASN A 122 -9.64 28.54 7.19
CA ASN A 122 -8.99 27.97 8.38
C ASN A 122 -10.01 27.10 9.14
N LEU A 123 -9.89 25.77 9.06
CA LEU A 123 -10.86 24.85 9.65
C LEU A 123 -10.71 24.70 11.15
N THR A 124 -9.49 24.76 11.67
CA THR A 124 -9.22 24.59 13.11
C THR A 124 -9.28 25.89 13.89
N ASN A 125 -9.02 27.02 13.23
CA ASN A 125 -9.07 28.39 13.77
C ASN A 125 -8.50 28.54 15.20
N SER A 126 -7.43 27.79 15.47
CA SER A 126 -6.75 27.74 16.76
C SER A 126 -5.82 28.94 16.92
N SER A 127 -5.51 29.26 18.17
CA SER A 127 -4.59 30.34 18.57
C SER A 127 -3.61 29.86 19.63
N GLY A 128 -2.52 30.60 19.85
CA GLY A 128 -1.49 30.23 20.83
C GLY A 128 -0.77 28.96 20.39
N GLN A 129 -0.27 28.14 21.32
CA GLN A 129 0.65 27.03 20.98
C GLN A 129 -0.04 25.74 20.50
N THR A 130 -1.29 25.81 20.02
CA THR A 130 -1.95 24.61 19.49
C THR A 130 -1.31 24.19 18.18
N ARG A 131 -1.06 22.89 18.01
CA ARG A 131 -0.46 22.33 16.81
C ARG A 131 -1.40 21.37 16.11
N ASN A 132 -2.07 21.82 15.04
CA ASN A 132 -2.82 20.96 14.13
C ASN A 132 -2.02 20.71 12.85
N GLU A 133 -1.70 19.46 12.56
CA GLU A 133 -0.64 19.10 11.60
C GLU A 133 -1.03 17.87 10.76
N ASP A 134 -0.34 17.66 9.64
CA ASP A 134 -0.39 16.46 8.80
C ASP A 134 -1.79 16.00 8.35
N PRO A 135 -2.62 16.88 7.74
CA PRO A 135 -3.96 16.49 7.32
C PRO A 135 -3.94 15.37 6.27
N LYS A 136 -4.87 14.42 6.39
CA LYS A 136 -5.15 13.34 5.43
C LYS A 136 -6.66 13.11 5.32
N PHE A 137 -7.18 13.04 4.10
CA PHE A 137 -8.59 12.72 3.88
C PHE A 137 -8.86 11.23 4.08
N SER A 138 -10.08 10.90 4.54
CA SER A 138 -10.65 9.57 4.29
C SER A 138 -10.86 9.35 2.78
N ALA A 139 -10.86 8.09 2.34
CA ALA A 139 -11.07 7.75 0.93
C ALA A 139 -12.41 8.26 0.38
N ASP A 140 -13.45 8.32 1.22
CA ASP A 140 -14.77 8.84 0.86
C ASP A 140 -14.90 10.37 0.98
N GLY A 141 -13.86 11.06 1.47
CA GLY A 141 -13.82 12.52 1.64
C GLY A 141 -14.69 13.07 2.76
N LYS A 142 -15.31 12.22 3.58
CA LYS A 142 -16.20 12.63 4.69
C LYS A 142 -15.48 12.89 6.00
N SER A 143 -14.21 12.52 6.12
CA SER A 143 -13.40 12.77 7.30
C SER A 143 -12.03 13.34 6.95
N LEU A 144 -11.47 14.10 7.87
CA LEU A 144 -10.06 14.49 7.86
C LEU A 144 -9.38 13.95 9.11
N TYR A 145 -8.30 13.20 8.92
CA TYR A 145 -7.41 12.77 9.98
C TYR A 145 -6.24 13.74 10.06
N PHE A 146 -5.83 14.06 11.28
CA PHE A 146 -4.74 15.00 11.52
C PHE A 146 -4.15 14.78 12.90
N LYS A 147 -2.97 15.34 13.13
CA LYS A 147 -2.35 15.39 14.44
C LYS A 147 -2.79 16.65 15.18
N GLN A 148 -3.13 16.54 16.45
CA GLN A 148 -3.31 17.68 17.34
C GLN A 148 -2.54 17.48 18.64
N ASN A 149 -1.51 18.31 18.88
CA ASN A 149 -0.71 18.27 20.12
C ASN A 149 -0.22 16.85 20.53
N GLY A 150 0.16 16.03 19.55
CA GLY A 150 0.64 14.66 19.78
C GLY A 150 -0.44 13.58 19.76
N ASP A 151 -1.72 13.94 19.58
CA ASP A 151 -2.81 12.97 19.38
C ASP A 151 -3.22 12.85 17.92
N VAL A 152 -3.72 11.67 17.54
CA VAL A 152 -4.41 11.47 16.27
C VAL A 152 -5.88 11.82 16.43
N MET A 153 -6.32 12.76 15.61
CA MET A 153 -7.68 13.28 15.56
C MET A 153 -8.39 12.82 14.29
N GLN A 154 -9.70 12.66 14.38
CA GLN A 154 -10.61 12.52 13.24
C GLN A 154 -11.67 13.61 13.31
N ALA A 155 -11.75 14.45 12.27
CA ALA A 155 -12.83 15.41 12.11
C ALA A 155 -13.80 14.96 11.02
N ALA A 156 -15.11 15.05 11.29
CA ALA A 156 -16.13 14.86 10.27
C ALA A 156 -16.28 16.14 9.43
N LEU A 157 -16.32 15.97 8.10
CA LEU A 157 -16.41 17.05 7.12
C LEU A 157 -17.85 17.21 6.60
N SER A 158 -18.30 18.46 6.52
CA SER A 158 -19.48 18.86 5.75
C SER A 158 -19.14 20.02 4.83
N TYR A 159 -19.72 20.06 3.64
CA TYR A 159 -19.49 21.12 2.66
C TYR A 159 -20.74 21.99 2.54
N THR A 160 -20.66 23.20 3.07
CA THR A 160 -21.74 24.20 3.05
C THR A 160 -21.57 25.17 1.88
N SER A 161 -22.53 26.07 1.67
CA SER A 161 -22.40 27.18 0.71
C SER A 161 -21.20 28.10 1.02
N SER A 162 -20.79 28.19 2.29
CA SER A 162 -19.62 28.96 2.73
C SER A 162 -18.31 28.16 2.66
N GLY A 163 -18.38 26.88 2.26
CA GLY A 163 -17.23 25.98 2.18
C GLY A 163 -17.23 24.83 3.21
N PRO A 164 -16.16 24.04 3.25
CA PRO A 164 -15.96 22.94 4.20
C PRO A 164 -15.94 23.42 5.65
N VAL A 165 -16.54 22.63 6.53
CA VAL A 165 -16.53 22.83 8.00
C VAL A 165 -16.34 21.50 8.71
N PHE A 166 -15.80 21.54 9.92
CA PHE A 166 -15.84 20.40 10.83
C PHE A 166 -17.15 20.40 11.60
N THR A 167 -17.90 19.29 11.52
CA THR A 167 -19.14 19.11 12.28
C THR A 167 -18.90 18.42 13.63
N SER A 168 -17.81 17.68 13.74
CA SER A 168 -17.33 17.06 14.98
C SER A 168 -15.85 16.75 14.87
N VAL A 169 -15.17 16.66 16.02
CA VAL A 169 -13.77 16.26 16.12
C VAL A 169 -13.63 15.27 17.27
N VAL A 170 -12.99 14.13 17.01
CA VAL A 170 -12.79 13.04 17.98
C VAL A 170 -11.30 12.76 18.12
N ASN A 171 -10.84 12.67 19.37
CA ASN A 171 -9.50 12.19 19.69
C ASN A 171 -9.50 10.66 19.69
N LEU A 172 -8.79 10.06 18.73
CA LEU A 172 -8.73 8.61 18.56
C LEU A 172 -7.75 7.97 19.55
N THR A 173 -6.60 8.60 19.77
CA THR A 173 -5.52 7.97 20.55
C THR A 173 -5.61 8.24 22.05
N ARG A 174 -6.18 9.38 22.45
CA ARG A 174 -6.39 9.79 23.86
C ARG A 174 -5.13 9.63 24.69
N THR A 175 -3.98 10.04 24.14
CA THR A 175 -2.69 9.73 24.75
C THR A 175 -2.33 10.60 25.93
N ALA A 176 -1.42 10.07 26.76
CA ALA A 176 -0.82 10.84 27.83
C ALA A 176 0.05 11.97 27.25
N PRO A 177 0.22 13.11 27.95
CA PRO A 177 0.90 14.31 27.41
C PRO A 177 2.36 14.11 26.94
N SER A 178 3.03 13.04 27.35
CA SER A 178 4.42 12.74 26.97
C SER A 178 4.55 11.85 25.73
N GLN A 179 3.44 11.32 25.22
CA GLN A 179 3.44 10.42 24.07
C GLN A 179 3.11 11.21 22.79
N GLU A 180 4.03 11.14 21.83
CA GLU A 180 3.82 11.73 20.52
C GLU A 180 3.23 10.69 19.57
N ASN A 181 2.10 11.01 18.94
CA ASN A 181 1.54 10.29 17.81
C ASN A 181 1.43 11.25 16.62
N SER A 182 1.82 10.78 15.44
CA SER A 182 1.99 11.65 14.27
C SER A 182 1.64 10.93 12.97
N MET A 183 1.49 11.73 11.91
CA MET A 183 1.35 11.28 10.52
C MET A 183 0.21 10.26 10.33
N PRO A 184 -1.03 10.58 10.74
CA PRO A 184 -2.12 9.63 10.67
C PRO A 184 -2.54 9.36 9.22
N PHE A 185 -2.85 8.11 8.89
CA PHE A 185 -3.40 7.74 7.58
C PHE A 185 -4.42 6.61 7.72
N ALA A 186 -5.65 6.84 7.27
CA ALA A 186 -6.74 5.88 7.40
C ALA A 186 -6.64 4.72 6.39
N THR A 187 -7.17 3.55 6.76
CA THR A 187 -7.39 2.47 5.80
C THR A 187 -8.44 2.88 4.75
N PRO A 188 -8.42 2.28 3.53
CA PRO A 188 -9.36 2.64 2.47
C PRO A 188 -10.84 2.49 2.85
N ASP A 189 -11.15 1.52 3.72
CA ASP A 189 -12.50 1.27 4.26
C ASP A 189 -12.87 2.18 5.45
N GLY A 190 -11.94 3.01 5.93
CA GLY A 190 -12.11 3.92 7.07
C GLY A 190 -12.22 3.24 8.43
N THR A 191 -12.00 1.91 8.52
CA THR A 191 -12.19 1.15 9.77
C THR A 191 -11.01 1.26 10.73
N ALA A 192 -9.83 1.64 10.24
CA ALA A 192 -8.62 1.79 11.04
C ALA A 192 -7.79 2.99 10.59
N VAL A 193 -6.88 3.41 11.47
CA VAL A 193 -5.88 4.45 11.21
C VAL A 193 -4.49 3.92 11.53
N PHE A 194 -3.55 4.17 10.62
CA PHE A 194 -2.14 4.01 10.86
C PHE A 194 -1.56 5.32 11.40
N TYR A 195 -0.63 5.21 12.34
CA TYR A 195 0.12 6.36 12.84
C TYR A 195 1.43 5.91 13.47
N THR A 196 2.34 6.85 13.59
CA THR A 196 3.63 6.65 14.22
C THR A 196 3.58 7.08 15.68
N THR A 197 4.26 6.38 16.58
CA THR A 197 4.47 6.82 17.96
C THR A 197 5.94 6.77 18.36
N GLY A 198 6.36 7.63 19.28
CA GLY A 198 7.74 7.71 19.77
C GLY A 198 8.62 8.67 18.98
N THR A 199 9.91 8.70 19.33
CA THR A 199 10.90 9.61 18.73
C THR A 199 12.22 8.87 18.46
N GLY A 200 12.98 9.36 17.47
CA GLY A 200 14.28 8.77 17.09
C GLY A 200 14.22 7.25 16.88
N SER A 201 15.19 6.53 17.44
CA SER A 201 15.29 5.07 17.33
C SER A 201 14.17 4.28 18.03
N GLY A 202 13.35 4.94 18.85
CA GLY A 202 12.16 4.35 19.49
C GLY A 202 10.86 4.57 18.71
N MET A 203 10.95 5.18 17.53
CA MET A 203 9.79 5.53 16.71
C MET A 203 9.27 4.31 15.95
N GLY A 204 7.98 4.00 16.09
CA GLY A 204 7.36 2.82 15.49
C GLY A 204 5.97 3.08 14.93
N LEU A 205 5.60 2.28 13.93
CA LEU A 205 4.33 2.37 13.22
C LEU A 205 3.28 1.42 13.80
N TYR A 206 2.08 1.92 14.06
CA TYR A 206 0.96 1.19 14.66
C TYR A 206 -0.30 1.32 13.82
N LYS A 207 -1.19 0.32 13.95
CA LYS A 207 -2.54 0.34 13.39
C LYS A 207 -3.55 0.31 14.54
N GLN A 208 -4.54 1.20 14.52
CA GLN A 208 -5.59 1.27 15.52
C GLN A 208 -6.97 1.25 14.86
N THR A 209 -7.89 0.49 15.42
CA THR A 209 -9.29 0.46 14.96
C THR A 209 -9.98 1.77 15.34
N VAL A 210 -10.66 2.41 14.39
CA VAL A 210 -11.45 3.62 14.65
C VAL A 210 -12.58 3.30 15.62
N GLY A 211 -12.78 4.14 16.64
CA GLY A 211 -13.74 3.90 17.72
C GLY A 211 -13.23 3.03 18.87
N SER A 212 -12.00 2.52 18.80
CA SER A 212 -11.32 1.79 19.88
C SER A 212 -9.97 2.44 20.21
N THR A 213 -9.47 2.23 21.43
CA THR A 213 -8.09 2.57 21.82
C THR A 213 -7.12 1.39 21.63
N THR A 214 -7.63 0.22 21.22
CA THR A 214 -6.80 -0.95 20.93
C THR A 214 -5.98 -0.73 19.66
N LYS A 215 -4.66 -0.82 19.80
CA LYS A 215 -3.70 -0.74 18.71
C LYS A 215 -2.85 -2.00 18.61
N VAL A 216 -2.37 -2.28 17.41
CA VAL A 216 -1.40 -3.33 17.12
C VAL A 216 -0.13 -2.70 16.56
N ALA A 217 1.02 -3.23 16.96
CA ALA A 217 2.29 -2.89 16.32
C ALA A 217 2.21 -3.30 14.85
N PHE A 218 2.46 -2.36 13.94
CA PHE A 218 2.54 -2.64 12.52
C PHE A 218 3.99 -2.88 12.13
N ASP A 219 4.88 -1.90 12.26
CA ASP A 219 6.32 -2.13 12.09
C ASP A 219 7.10 -1.34 13.15
N THR A 220 7.76 -2.08 14.05
CA THR A 220 8.44 -1.54 15.24
C THR A 220 9.79 -2.25 15.45
N PRO A 221 10.69 -2.21 14.46
CA PRO A 221 12.03 -2.78 14.60
C PRO A 221 12.80 -2.10 15.73
N ALA A 222 13.53 -2.89 16.52
CA ALA A 222 14.35 -2.35 17.60
C ALA A 222 15.47 -1.45 17.03
N GLY A 223 15.57 -0.22 17.54
CA GLY A 223 16.66 0.70 17.22
C GLY A 223 16.54 1.41 15.87
N LEU A 224 15.46 1.19 15.11
CA LEU A 224 15.25 1.78 13.78
C LEU A 224 13.95 2.59 13.77
N ALA A 225 14.05 3.89 13.48
CA ALA A 225 12.88 4.73 13.34
C ALA A 225 12.02 4.24 12.16
N THR A 226 10.70 4.15 12.36
CA THR A 226 9.72 3.78 11.33
C THR A 226 8.56 4.75 11.35
N TYR A 227 8.26 5.41 10.23
CA TYR A 227 7.34 6.55 10.21
C TYR A 227 6.76 6.88 8.82
N TYR A 228 5.92 7.92 8.78
CA TYR A 228 5.24 8.44 7.59
C TYR A 228 4.43 7.39 6.80
N PRO A 229 3.46 6.71 7.42
CA PRO A 229 2.65 5.73 6.72
C PRO A 229 1.73 6.41 5.69
N ILE A 230 1.70 5.87 4.49
CA ILE A 230 0.77 6.26 3.43
C ILE A 230 0.13 5.00 2.88
N VAL A 231 -1.20 4.95 2.88
CA VAL A 231 -1.95 3.75 2.49
C VAL A 231 -2.52 3.92 1.10
N ARG A 232 -2.13 3.03 0.18
CA ARG A 232 -2.70 2.98 -1.17
C ARG A 232 -4.10 2.36 -1.13
N ALA A 233 -4.94 2.66 -2.14
CA ALA A 233 -6.32 2.17 -2.20
C ALA A 233 -6.47 0.63 -2.13
N ASP A 234 -5.44 -0.14 -2.48
CA ASP A 234 -5.41 -1.60 -2.37
C ASP A 234 -4.97 -2.12 -0.99
N GLY A 235 -4.87 -1.22 -0.01
CA GLY A 235 -4.46 -1.51 1.36
C GLY A 235 -2.95 -1.68 1.56
N THR A 236 -2.13 -1.50 0.53
CA THR A 236 -0.66 -1.52 0.68
C THR A 236 -0.19 -0.29 1.45
N VAL A 237 0.55 -0.48 2.53
CA VAL A 237 1.11 0.57 3.36
C VAL A 237 2.55 0.83 2.94
N PHE A 238 2.81 2.03 2.47
CA PHE A 238 4.14 2.57 2.21
C PHE A 238 4.60 3.37 3.42
N TYR A 239 5.87 3.26 3.78
CA TYR A 239 6.41 4.00 4.93
C TYR A 239 7.92 4.13 4.83
N ALA A 240 8.47 5.12 5.54
CA ALA A 240 9.91 5.29 5.70
C ALA A 240 10.40 4.54 6.94
N ARG A 241 11.58 3.93 6.84
CA ARG A 241 12.27 3.33 7.97
C ARG A 241 13.77 3.49 7.81
N TRP A 242 14.48 3.69 8.92
CA TRP A 242 15.94 3.71 8.91
C TRP A 242 16.49 2.37 8.40
N HIS A 243 17.42 2.47 7.45
CA HIS A 243 18.12 1.32 6.89
C HIS A 243 18.83 0.52 7.97
N ASP A 244 19.60 1.23 8.80
CA ASP A 244 20.34 0.72 9.93
C ASP A 244 20.57 1.83 10.97
N ALA A 245 20.98 1.46 12.18
CA ALA A 245 21.13 2.39 13.29
C ALA A 245 22.32 3.35 13.15
N THR A 246 23.27 3.05 12.26
CA THR A 246 24.51 3.82 12.04
C THR A 246 24.31 4.89 10.99
N SER A 247 23.81 4.52 9.80
CA SER A 247 23.53 5.46 8.72
C SER A 247 22.31 6.32 9.02
N GLN A 248 21.29 5.71 9.65
CA GLN A 248 19.96 6.31 9.85
C GLN A 248 19.34 6.84 8.55
N ALA A 249 19.79 6.29 7.40
CA ALA A 249 19.29 6.68 6.10
C ALA A 249 17.87 6.14 5.92
N ASP A 250 16.92 7.01 5.59
CA ASP A 250 15.55 6.59 5.33
C ASP A 250 15.46 5.73 4.08
N GLN A 251 14.74 4.62 4.17
CA GLN A 251 14.43 3.76 3.04
C GLN A 251 12.92 3.51 3.03
N ILE A 252 12.37 3.36 1.83
CA ILE A 252 10.93 3.12 1.65
C ILE A 252 10.67 1.62 1.69
N TYR A 253 9.74 1.23 2.55
CA TYR A 253 9.25 -0.13 2.71
C TYR A 253 7.76 -0.21 2.36
N THR A 254 7.32 -1.43 2.05
CA THR A 254 5.91 -1.77 1.85
C THR A 254 5.52 -3.00 2.62
N LYS A 255 4.30 -3.02 3.16
CA LYS A 255 3.61 -4.24 3.58
C LYS A 255 2.10 -4.02 3.67
N VAL A 256 1.34 -5.08 3.94
CA VAL A 256 -0.13 -5.02 4.03
C VAL A 256 -0.60 -5.25 5.47
N ASN A 257 -0.10 -6.29 6.11
CA ASN A 257 -0.54 -6.72 7.43
C ASN A 257 0.59 -6.62 8.47
N PRO A 258 0.25 -6.49 9.77
CA PRO A 258 1.22 -6.51 10.87
C PRO A 258 2.20 -7.69 10.83
N GLY A 259 1.73 -8.89 10.48
CA GLY A 259 2.56 -10.10 10.44
C GLY A 259 3.42 -10.26 9.19
N ASP A 260 3.22 -9.43 8.16
CA ASP A 260 3.97 -9.54 6.91
C ASP A 260 5.41 -9.07 7.11
N THR A 261 6.35 -9.73 6.43
CA THR A 261 7.73 -9.25 6.32
C THR A 261 7.77 -7.94 5.53
N PRO A 262 8.37 -6.86 6.06
CA PRO A 262 8.57 -5.62 5.31
C PRO A 262 9.33 -5.83 4.00
N ASN A 263 8.81 -5.30 2.91
CA ASN A 263 9.45 -5.30 1.60
C ASN A 263 10.12 -3.94 1.34
N GLN A 264 11.45 -3.87 1.50
CA GLN A 264 12.23 -2.68 1.15
C GLN A 264 12.31 -2.54 -0.39
N LEU A 265 12.13 -1.33 -0.90
CA LEU A 265 11.97 -1.11 -2.35
C LEU A 265 13.29 -0.86 -3.08
N SER A 266 13.46 -1.46 -4.27
CA SER A 266 14.65 -1.34 -5.14
C SER A 266 14.86 0.03 -5.77
N LEU A 267 13.89 0.92 -5.67
CA LEU A 267 14.02 2.34 -6.03
C LEU A 267 14.88 3.14 -5.03
N ASN A 268 15.08 2.60 -3.82
CA ASN A 268 15.82 3.30 -2.77
C ASN A 268 17.31 3.37 -3.10
N ASP A 269 17.93 4.51 -2.78
CA ASP A 269 19.38 4.61 -2.70
C ASP A 269 19.87 4.28 -1.29
N CYS A 270 20.69 3.25 -1.13
CA CYS A 270 21.13 2.77 0.20
C CYS A 270 21.88 3.83 1.02
N ASN A 271 22.54 4.79 0.35
CA ASN A 271 23.39 5.78 1.00
C ASN A 271 22.71 7.13 1.20
N SER A 272 21.42 7.23 0.90
CA SER A 272 20.65 8.46 0.93
C SER A 272 19.35 8.27 1.70
N ASN A 273 18.79 9.37 2.17
CA ASN A 273 17.41 9.36 2.64
C ASN A 273 16.48 9.23 1.42
N ASN A 274 15.50 8.33 1.54
CA ASN A 274 14.39 8.12 0.62
C ASN A 274 13.12 8.06 1.46
N SER A 275 12.29 9.09 1.36
CA SER A 275 11.19 9.33 2.29
C SER A 275 9.97 9.93 1.58
N ASP A 276 8.92 10.22 2.35
CA ASP A 276 7.64 10.78 1.89
C ASP A 276 7.02 10.04 0.68
N PRO A 277 6.82 8.71 0.76
CA PRO A 277 6.26 7.95 -0.34
C PRO A 277 4.80 8.36 -0.60
N ALA A 278 4.49 8.81 -1.81
CA ALA A 278 3.14 9.12 -2.27
C ALA A 278 2.76 8.18 -3.41
N PRO A 279 2.17 7.01 -3.10
CA PRO A 279 1.81 6.01 -4.10
C PRO A 279 0.70 6.51 -5.02
N VAL A 280 0.77 6.09 -6.28
CA VAL A 280 -0.25 6.40 -7.29
C VAL A 280 -1.22 5.22 -7.40
N ASN A 281 -2.47 5.45 -6.99
CA ASN A 281 -3.53 4.44 -7.01
C ASN A 281 -3.69 3.80 -8.41
N GLY A 282 -3.88 2.48 -8.44
CA GLY A 282 -4.06 1.72 -9.68
C GLY A 282 -2.79 1.54 -10.52
N THR A 283 -1.61 1.90 -10.00
CA THR A 283 -0.33 1.78 -10.72
C THR A 283 0.77 1.24 -9.80
N ASN A 284 1.92 0.91 -10.39
CA ASN A 284 3.15 0.56 -9.66
C ASN A 284 4.01 1.79 -9.31
N TYR A 285 3.51 3.00 -9.52
CA TYR A 285 4.30 4.20 -9.32
C TYR A 285 4.15 4.78 -7.91
N VAL A 286 5.24 5.35 -7.41
CA VAL A 286 5.30 6.09 -6.15
C VAL A 286 6.14 7.35 -6.37
N PHE A 287 5.60 8.51 -6.00
CA PHE A 287 6.41 9.71 -5.85
C PHE A 287 7.14 9.66 -4.52
N PHE A 288 8.38 10.13 -4.45
CA PHE A 288 9.14 10.13 -3.21
C PHE A 288 10.26 11.16 -3.22
N SER A 289 10.69 11.56 -2.04
CA SER A 289 11.77 12.51 -1.82
C SER A 289 13.08 11.76 -1.60
N SER A 290 14.18 12.21 -2.18
CA SER A 290 15.48 11.54 -2.01
C SER A 290 16.65 12.52 -1.99
N THR A 291 17.64 12.24 -1.13
CA THR A 291 18.88 13.03 -1.03
C THR A 291 20.01 12.58 -1.97
N SER A 292 19.75 11.59 -2.82
CA SER A 292 20.73 11.01 -3.77
C SER A 292 21.35 12.01 -4.76
N ALA A 293 20.72 13.16 -4.98
CA ALA A 293 21.27 14.24 -5.82
C ALA A 293 21.60 15.52 -5.02
N GLY A 294 21.71 15.44 -3.70
CA GLY A 294 21.92 16.58 -2.81
C GLY A 294 20.62 17.30 -2.42
N GLY A 295 20.40 17.43 -1.10
CA GLY A 295 19.12 17.91 -0.54
C GLY A 295 17.94 17.02 -0.94
N TYR A 296 16.77 17.21 -0.34
CA TYR A 296 15.59 16.44 -0.73
C TYR A 296 15.05 16.89 -2.09
N GLN A 297 15.20 16.07 -3.12
CA GLN A 297 14.63 16.25 -4.46
C GLN A 297 13.53 15.22 -4.72
N LEU A 298 12.57 15.56 -5.58
CA LEU A 298 11.41 14.70 -5.85
C LEU A 298 11.64 13.79 -7.05
N TYR A 299 11.26 12.52 -6.90
CA TYR A 299 11.39 11.46 -7.89
C TYR A 299 10.05 10.75 -8.08
N LEU A 300 9.91 10.11 -9.24
CA LEU A 300 8.96 9.03 -9.47
C LEU A 300 9.72 7.71 -9.45
N GLY A 301 9.22 6.69 -8.78
CA GLY A 301 9.76 5.33 -8.80
C GLY A 301 8.71 4.31 -9.22
N ASP A 302 9.14 3.26 -9.94
CA ASP A 302 8.36 2.05 -10.19
C ASP A 302 8.76 1.00 -9.15
N VAL A 303 7.80 0.60 -8.31
CA VAL A 303 8.05 -0.32 -7.19
C VAL A 303 8.30 -1.76 -7.63
N THR A 304 7.95 -2.11 -8.87
CA THR A 304 8.16 -3.45 -9.43
C THR A 304 9.53 -3.58 -10.08
N THR A 305 9.99 -2.53 -10.77
CA THR A 305 11.24 -2.57 -11.56
C THR A 305 12.42 -1.90 -10.86
N GLY A 306 12.17 -1.04 -9.86
CA GLY A 306 13.19 -0.20 -9.23
C GLY A 306 13.61 1.00 -10.08
N GLN A 307 13.03 1.17 -11.27
CA GLN A 307 13.30 2.33 -12.12
C GLN A 307 12.85 3.61 -11.43
N ARG A 308 13.62 4.69 -11.58
CA ARG A 308 13.29 6.00 -11.04
C ARG A 308 13.58 7.14 -12.01
N TRP A 309 12.75 8.17 -11.99
CA TRP A 309 12.86 9.37 -12.82
C TRP A 309 12.97 10.60 -11.92
N SER A 310 13.92 11.48 -12.21
CA SER A 310 13.95 12.80 -11.59
C SER A 310 12.81 13.67 -12.16
N LEU A 311 12.19 14.49 -11.31
CA LEU A 311 11.21 15.48 -11.75
C LEU A 311 11.83 16.80 -12.24
N SER A 312 13.16 16.86 -12.44
CA SER A 312 13.85 18.05 -12.97
C SER A 312 13.30 18.52 -14.31
N GLN A 313 12.89 17.60 -15.19
CA GLN A 313 12.29 17.95 -16.50
C GLN A 313 10.99 18.76 -16.41
N PHE A 314 10.34 18.73 -15.24
CA PHE A 314 9.08 19.43 -14.97
C PHE A 314 9.32 20.76 -14.22
N GLY A 315 10.58 21.14 -13.97
CA GLY A 315 10.94 22.28 -13.14
C GLY A 315 10.78 22.06 -11.63
N VAL A 316 10.24 20.91 -11.20
CA VAL A 316 9.97 20.60 -9.78
C VAL A 316 11.26 20.65 -8.94
N ASN A 317 12.37 20.16 -9.50
CA ASN A 317 13.67 20.10 -8.84
C ASN A 317 14.61 21.25 -9.25
N SER A 318 14.11 22.36 -9.82
CA SER A 318 14.99 23.42 -10.35
C SER A 318 15.75 24.19 -9.27
N ASP A 319 15.13 24.47 -8.13
CA ASP A 319 15.76 25.20 -7.02
C ASP A 319 16.46 24.25 -6.06
N THR A 320 17.72 23.90 -6.32
CA THR A 320 18.48 22.93 -5.51
C THR A 320 18.79 23.42 -4.09
N SER A 321 18.55 24.69 -3.75
CA SER A 321 18.76 25.22 -2.40
C SER A 321 17.65 24.85 -1.41
N LYS A 322 16.52 24.37 -1.93
CA LYS A 322 15.33 24.00 -1.15
C LYS A 322 15.03 22.52 -1.23
N ALA A 323 14.54 21.97 -0.12
CA ALA A 323 13.94 20.64 -0.07
C ALA A 323 12.61 20.60 -0.84
N LYS A 324 12.21 19.43 -1.35
CA LYS A 324 10.87 19.13 -1.89
C LYS A 324 10.37 17.88 -1.20
N LEU A 325 9.26 18.03 -0.49
CA LEU A 325 8.77 17.05 0.49
C LEU A 325 7.24 17.01 0.49
N GLY A 326 6.69 16.04 1.21
CA GLY A 326 5.26 15.89 1.47
C GLY A 326 4.42 15.87 0.20
N SER A 327 4.86 15.09 -0.79
CA SER A 327 4.16 15.02 -2.08
C SER A 327 2.81 14.30 -1.97
N ASN A 328 1.86 14.69 -2.80
CA ASN A 328 0.56 14.03 -2.92
C ASN A 328 0.07 14.10 -4.36
N TYR A 329 -0.38 12.98 -4.91
CA TYR A 329 -0.81 12.89 -6.31
C TYR A 329 -2.31 12.64 -6.43
N TYR A 330 -2.96 13.44 -7.27
CA TYR A 330 -4.35 13.27 -7.68
C TYR A 330 -4.40 12.92 -9.16
N ALA A 331 -4.87 11.71 -9.49
CA ALA A 331 -4.82 11.18 -10.85
C ALA A 331 -5.73 11.90 -11.87
N GLY A 332 -6.74 12.65 -11.42
CA GLY A 332 -7.79 13.18 -12.28
C GLY A 332 -8.94 12.19 -12.43
N GLY A 333 -10.17 12.68 -12.25
CA GLY A 333 -11.39 11.87 -12.16
C GLY A 333 -12.17 12.31 -10.92
N GLY A 334 -13.11 13.24 -11.09
CA GLY A 334 -13.97 13.71 -10.00
C GLY A 334 -14.95 12.61 -9.60
N ALA A 335 -15.10 12.43 -8.28
CA ALA A 335 -15.41 11.18 -7.60
C ALA A 335 -14.20 10.23 -7.61
N ALA A 336 -13.77 9.81 -6.42
CA ALA A 336 -13.05 8.55 -6.29
C ALA A 336 -13.69 7.59 -7.28
N ALA A 337 -12.95 7.08 -8.26
CA ALA A 337 -13.39 5.86 -8.91
C ALA A 337 -13.65 4.94 -7.73
N ALA A 338 -14.94 4.70 -7.42
CA ALA A 338 -15.31 3.78 -6.37
C ALA A 338 -14.43 2.57 -6.60
N ALA A 339 -13.70 2.12 -5.57
CA ALA A 339 -12.86 0.94 -5.68
C ALA A 339 -13.65 -0.06 -6.54
N PRO A 340 -13.12 -0.45 -7.71
CA PRO A 340 -13.93 -1.04 -8.75
C PRO A 340 -14.77 -2.16 -8.13
N ALA A 341 -16.09 -2.07 -8.33
CA ALA A 341 -17.03 -2.88 -7.58
C ALA A 341 -16.62 -4.35 -7.71
N VAL A 342 -16.37 -5.01 -6.58
CA VAL A 342 -16.05 -6.43 -6.56
C VAL A 342 -17.30 -7.16 -7.07
N THR A 343 -17.12 -7.89 -8.16
CA THR A 343 -18.19 -8.66 -8.83
C THR A 343 -17.80 -10.12 -8.95
N LEU A 344 -18.80 -10.98 -9.14
CA LEU A 344 -18.58 -12.39 -9.43
C LEU A 344 -18.11 -12.54 -10.89
N LEU A 345 -16.87 -13.00 -11.06
CA LEU A 345 -16.20 -13.07 -12.36
C LEU A 345 -16.33 -14.44 -13.03
N SER A 346 -16.50 -15.52 -12.24
CA SER A 346 -16.41 -16.90 -12.73
C SER A 346 -17.71 -17.51 -13.23
N GLN A 347 -18.87 -16.95 -12.89
CA GLN A 347 -20.15 -17.60 -13.19
C GLN A 347 -20.40 -17.74 -14.70
N GLY A 348 -20.75 -18.95 -15.12
CA GLY A 348 -21.02 -19.32 -16.50
C GLY A 348 -19.79 -19.26 -17.42
N LYS A 349 -18.58 -19.12 -16.87
CA LYS A 349 -17.36 -19.02 -17.66
C LYS A 349 -16.85 -20.40 -18.11
N PRO A 350 -16.09 -20.45 -19.22
CA PRO A 350 -15.45 -21.70 -19.65
C PRO A 350 -14.54 -22.26 -18.55
N ALA A 351 -14.66 -23.55 -18.31
CA ALA A 351 -13.94 -24.25 -17.26
C ALA A 351 -13.25 -25.50 -17.80
N SER A 352 -12.11 -25.83 -17.21
CA SER A 352 -11.39 -27.09 -17.46
C SER A 352 -10.84 -27.66 -16.16
N ALA A 353 -10.53 -28.94 -16.14
CA ALA A 353 -9.95 -29.62 -15.01
C ALA A 353 -8.90 -30.63 -15.46
N SER A 354 -8.03 -31.05 -14.54
CA SER A 354 -7.09 -32.16 -14.77
C SER A 354 -7.79 -33.48 -15.09
N SER A 355 -8.98 -33.68 -14.51
CA SER A 355 -9.80 -34.86 -14.75
C SER A 355 -11.25 -34.62 -14.34
N SER A 356 -12.14 -35.54 -14.73
CA SER A 356 -13.49 -35.65 -14.22
C SER A 356 -13.84 -37.11 -14.01
N TYR A 357 -14.51 -37.44 -12.90
CA TYR A 357 -14.96 -38.81 -12.60
C TYR A 357 -15.91 -39.35 -13.70
N SER A 358 -16.78 -38.48 -14.22
CA SER A 358 -17.68 -38.78 -15.32
C SER A 358 -18.07 -37.50 -16.07
N ALA A 359 -18.70 -37.64 -17.24
CA ALA A 359 -19.17 -36.49 -18.02
C ALA A 359 -20.23 -35.66 -17.28
N SER A 360 -21.02 -36.26 -16.39
CA SER A 360 -22.03 -35.56 -15.57
C SER A 360 -21.45 -34.85 -14.35
N LEU A 361 -20.13 -34.94 -14.13
CA LEU A 361 -19.40 -34.28 -13.03
C LEU A 361 -18.21 -33.45 -13.59
N GLY A 362 -18.45 -32.83 -14.74
CA GLY A 362 -17.50 -31.99 -15.45
C GLY A 362 -17.20 -30.64 -14.77
N PRO A 363 -16.13 -29.94 -15.19
CA PRO A 363 -15.66 -28.70 -14.56
C PRO A 363 -16.68 -27.55 -14.62
N ALA A 364 -17.54 -27.52 -15.65
CA ALA A 364 -18.54 -26.46 -15.82
C ALA A 364 -19.56 -26.39 -14.67
N TYR A 365 -19.82 -27.52 -14.01
CA TYR A 365 -20.77 -27.59 -12.90
C TYR A 365 -20.29 -26.89 -11.63
N ALA A 366 -18.99 -26.61 -11.50
CA ALA A 366 -18.46 -25.84 -10.39
C ALA A 366 -18.50 -24.31 -10.64
N PHE A 367 -19.11 -23.87 -11.75
CA PHE A 367 -19.20 -22.45 -12.12
C PHE A 367 -20.59 -22.09 -12.66
N ASP A 368 -21.60 -22.92 -12.40
CA ASP A 368 -22.97 -22.74 -12.91
C ASP A 368 -23.85 -21.93 -11.95
N GLY A 369 -23.37 -21.62 -10.75
CA GLY A 369 -24.07 -20.88 -9.71
C GLY A 369 -24.83 -21.74 -8.72
N ASN A 370 -24.67 -23.07 -8.75
CA ASN A 370 -25.40 -24.00 -7.91
C ASN A 370 -24.51 -24.57 -6.81
N THR A 371 -24.58 -23.97 -5.63
CA THR A 371 -23.70 -24.30 -4.52
C THR A 371 -24.03 -25.61 -3.79
N THR A 372 -24.94 -26.45 -4.31
CA THR A 372 -25.42 -27.65 -3.57
C THR A 372 -25.83 -28.87 -4.40
N ASN A 373 -26.18 -28.77 -5.68
CA ASN A 373 -26.78 -29.91 -6.42
C ASN A 373 -26.01 -30.36 -7.66
N THR A 374 -25.14 -29.54 -8.20
CA THR A 374 -24.24 -29.87 -9.33
C THR A 374 -22.82 -29.62 -8.85
N ARG A 375 -21.86 -30.38 -9.38
CA ARG A 375 -20.46 -30.29 -8.94
C ARG A 375 -19.49 -30.78 -10.00
N TRP A 376 -18.28 -30.26 -9.93
CA TRP A 376 -17.13 -30.93 -10.52
C TRP A 376 -16.61 -31.97 -9.55
N ASP A 377 -16.25 -33.15 -10.07
CA ASP A 377 -15.64 -34.22 -9.29
C ASP A 377 -14.42 -34.78 -10.03
N SER A 378 -13.26 -34.79 -9.39
CA SER A 378 -12.06 -35.37 -9.96
C SER A 378 -12.11 -36.91 -9.97
N ILE A 379 -11.17 -37.57 -10.65
CA ILE A 379 -11.04 -39.03 -10.53
C ILE A 379 -10.80 -39.48 -9.08
N GLU A 380 -11.16 -40.73 -8.80
CA GLU A 380 -11.21 -41.27 -7.44
C GLU A 380 -9.98 -42.10 -7.03
N GLY A 381 -9.88 -42.39 -5.74
CA GLY A 381 -8.92 -43.36 -5.19
C GLY A 381 -7.46 -42.90 -5.20
N SER A 382 -6.51 -43.85 -5.20
CA SER A 382 -5.07 -43.53 -5.18
C SER A 382 -4.60 -42.77 -6.42
N ALA A 383 -5.33 -42.91 -7.53
CA ALA A 383 -5.05 -42.22 -8.78
C ALA A 383 -5.36 -40.71 -8.74
N ALA A 384 -6.17 -40.23 -7.78
CA ALA A 384 -6.51 -38.81 -7.75
C ALA A 384 -5.28 -37.92 -7.50
N GLY A 385 -4.29 -38.33 -6.69
CA GLY A 385 -3.03 -37.58 -6.52
C GLY A 385 -3.20 -36.05 -6.45
N THR A 386 -2.52 -35.35 -7.35
CA THR A 386 -2.69 -33.90 -7.57
C THR A 386 -3.74 -33.63 -8.65
N GLN A 387 -4.70 -32.75 -8.36
CA GLN A 387 -5.76 -32.34 -9.28
C GLN A 387 -5.90 -30.82 -9.31
N TRP A 388 -6.50 -30.31 -10.38
CA TRP A 388 -6.86 -28.91 -10.50
C TRP A 388 -8.17 -28.70 -11.22
N LEU A 389 -8.85 -27.62 -10.85
CA LEU A 389 -10.06 -27.09 -11.49
C LEU A 389 -9.79 -25.62 -11.82
N MET A 390 -10.05 -25.21 -13.06
CA MET A 390 -9.70 -23.90 -13.61
C MET A 390 -10.89 -23.24 -14.31
N VAL A 391 -10.98 -21.92 -14.19
CA VAL A 391 -11.87 -21.06 -14.98
C VAL A 391 -11.09 -20.07 -15.86
N ASP A 392 -11.57 -19.84 -17.08
CA ASP A 392 -11.12 -18.76 -17.98
C ASP A 392 -12.05 -17.54 -17.86
N LEU A 393 -11.57 -16.46 -17.27
CA LEU A 393 -12.35 -15.23 -17.08
C LEU A 393 -12.56 -14.44 -18.39
N GLY A 394 -11.82 -14.80 -19.45
CA GLY A 394 -11.84 -14.19 -20.79
C GLY A 394 -10.80 -13.08 -20.97
N THR A 395 -10.51 -12.32 -19.91
CA THR A 395 -9.48 -11.27 -19.88
C THR A 395 -8.76 -11.31 -18.54
N THR A 396 -7.56 -10.71 -18.45
CA THR A 396 -6.90 -10.51 -17.15
C THR A 396 -7.79 -9.67 -16.24
N ARG A 397 -8.03 -10.15 -15.02
CA ARG A 397 -8.81 -9.48 -13.97
C ARG A 397 -8.01 -9.44 -12.68
N THR A 398 -8.29 -8.46 -11.83
CA THR A 398 -7.77 -8.46 -10.46
C THR A 398 -8.65 -9.32 -9.60
N ILE A 399 -8.05 -10.25 -8.84
CA ILE A 399 -8.75 -11.22 -8.00
C ILE A 399 -8.64 -10.77 -6.55
N THR A 400 -9.79 -10.54 -5.91
CA THR A 400 -9.87 -10.05 -4.53
C THR A 400 -10.39 -11.11 -3.56
N GLY A 401 -11.07 -12.14 -4.06
CA GLY A 401 -11.54 -13.25 -3.25
C GLY A 401 -11.92 -14.49 -4.04
N VAL A 402 -12.02 -15.61 -3.35
CA VAL A 402 -12.51 -16.89 -3.87
C VAL A 402 -13.38 -17.56 -2.81
N ASP A 403 -14.57 -18.02 -3.18
CA ASP A 403 -15.38 -18.93 -2.37
C ASP A 403 -15.33 -20.34 -2.95
N LEU A 404 -15.13 -21.32 -2.09
CA LEU A 404 -15.08 -22.74 -2.44
C LEU A 404 -16.18 -23.48 -1.67
N TYR A 405 -17.09 -24.13 -2.40
CA TYR A 405 -18.16 -24.94 -1.85
C TYR A 405 -17.80 -26.41 -2.05
N TRP A 406 -17.25 -27.04 -1.00
CA TRP A 406 -16.71 -28.38 -1.05
C TRP A 406 -17.78 -29.45 -0.78
N ASP A 407 -17.90 -30.40 -1.71
CA ASP A 407 -18.56 -31.68 -1.48
C ASP A 407 -17.54 -32.74 -0.99
N ALA A 408 -16.32 -32.70 -1.52
CA ALA A 408 -15.16 -33.44 -1.02
C ALA A 408 -13.89 -32.60 -1.12
N GLY A 409 -13.39 -32.15 0.04
CA GLY A 409 -12.41 -31.06 0.10
C GLY A 409 -10.93 -31.44 0.04
N ALA A 410 -10.11 -30.39 0.00
CA ALA A 410 -8.64 -30.48 -0.02
C ALA A 410 -8.03 -30.09 1.34
N LYS A 411 -7.05 -30.87 1.81
CA LYS A 411 -6.24 -30.53 3.00
C LYS A 411 -5.10 -29.59 2.61
N VAL A 412 -4.40 -29.88 1.52
CA VAL A 412 -3.32 -29.04 0.99
C VAL A 412 -3.70 -28.60 -0.41
N TYR A 413 -3.84 -27.29 -0.61
CA TYR A 413 -4.14 -26.70 -1.90
C TYR A 413 -3.66 -25.25 -2.01
N SER A 414 -3.60 -24.78 -3.24
CA SER A 414 -3.33 -23.38 -3.59
C SER A 414 -4.42 -22.83 -4.50
N ILE A 415 -4.66 -21.52 -4.40
CA ILE A 415 -5.32 -20.77 -5.48
C ILE A 415 -4.23 -20.10 -6.30
N GLN A 416 -4.30 -20.27 -7.61
CA GLN A 416 -3.30 -19.77 -8.53
C GLN A 416 -3.93 -18.94 -9.65
N THR A 417 -3.17 -17.97 -10.14
CA THR A 417 -3.54 -17.14 -11.29
C THR A 417 -2.54 -17.30 -12.43
N SER A 418 -3.00 -17.11 -13.65
CA SER A 418 -2.16 -17.16 -14.86
C SER A 418 -2.74 -16.25 -15.95
N ASN A 419 -1.88 -15.71 -16.82
CA ASN A 419 -2.29 -14.99 -18.02
C ASN A 419 -2.35 -15.87 -19.28
N ASP A 420 -1.67 -17.01 -19.27
CA ASP A 420 -1.48 -17.89 -20.44
C ASP A 420 -1.99 -19.33 -20.23
N GLY A 421 -2.42 -19.67 -19.01
CA GLY A 421 -2.89 -21.01 -18.64
C GLY A 421 -1.76 -22.03 -18.41
N VAL A 422 -0.49 -21.60 -18.55
CA VAL A 422 0.70 -22.46 -18.50
C VAL A 422 1.59 -22.08 -17.33
N ASN A 423 1.86 -20.80 -17.14
CA ASN A 423 2.70 -20.26 -16.06
C ASN A 423 1.82 -19.75 -14.93
N TRP A 424 2.01 -20.27 -13.72
CA TRP A 424 1.10 -20.07 -12.59
C TRP A 424 1.78 -19.40 -11.40
N THR A 425 1.08 -18.44 -10.80
CA THR A 425 1.50 -17.75 -9.57
C THR A 425 0.52 -18.04 -8.45
N ASN A 426 1.03 -18.47 -7.28
CA ASN A 426 0.20 -18.67 -6.08
C ASN A 426 -0.27 -17.33 -5.52
N ILE A 427 -1.57 -17.22 -5.28
CA ILE A 427 -2.20 -16.07 -4.62
C ILE A 427 -2.78 -16.45 -3.25
N TYR A 428 -2.87 -17.76 -2.98
CA TYR A 428 -3.20 -18.36 -1.69
C TYR A 428 -2.59 -19.76 -1.60
N SER A 429 -2.24 -20.22 -0.41
CA SER A 429 -1.86 -21.61 -0.14
C SER A 429 -2.19 -21.99 1.30
N THR A 430 -2.61 -23.23 1.51
CA THR A 430 -2.89 -23.77 2.85
C THR A 430 -2.48 -25.24 2.93
N SER A 431 -2.14 -25.67 4.14
CA SER A 431 -1.94 -27.08 4.51
C SER A 431 -2.97 -27.60 5.50
N ASN A 432 -4.00 -26.79 5.78
CA ASN A 432 -5.08 -27.08 6.72
C ASN A 432 -6.43 -26.64 6.13
N GLY A 433 -6.74 -27.17 4.93
CA GLY A 433 -8.03 -26.94 4.28
C GLY A 433 -9.19 -27.72 4.91
N ALA A 434 -10.34 -27.71 4.25
CA ALA A 434 -11.57 -28.28 4.76
C ALA A 434 -11.88 -29.62 4.08
N SER A 435 -12.60 -30.51 4.80
CA SER A 435 -13.13 -31.75 4.23
C SER A 435 -14.44 -31.55 3.44
N TRP A 436 -15.25 -30.56 3.80
CA TRP A 436 -16.57 -30.28 3.24
C TRP A 436 -17.01 -28.85 3.58
N GLY A 437 -18.05 -28.36 2.91
CA GLY A 437 -18.71 -27.09 3.21
C GLY A 437 -18.04 -25.89 2.57
N HIS A 438 -18.42 -24.70 3.03
CA HIS A 438 -18.00 -23.43 2.43
C HIS A 438 -16.70 -22.90 3.04
N THR A 439 -15.75 -22.52 2.19
CA THR A 439 -14.54 -21.79 2.55
C THR A 439 -14.51 -20.46 1.80
N SER A 440 -14.46 -19.35 2.54
CA SER A 440 -14.31 -18.01 1.96
C SER A 440 -12.88 -17.51 2.11
N LEU A 441 -12.25 -17.16 0.99
CA LEU A 441 -10.92 -16.60 0.93
C LEU A 441 -11.02 -15.13 0.49
N ALA A 442 -10.83 -14.20 1.43
CA ALA A 442 -10.90 -12.77 1.17
C ALA A 442 -9.51 -12.12 1.11
N ASN A 443 -9.44 -10.90 0.59
CA ASN A 443 -8.22 -10.08 0.48
C ASN A 443 -7.10 -10.76 -0.32
N LEU A 444 -7.48 -11.58 -1.31
CA LEU A 444 -6.52 -12.17 -2.23
C LEU A 444 -5.85 -11.07 -3.06
N LYS A 445 -4.58 -11.31 -3.41
CA LYS A 445 -3.77 -10.36 -4.19
C LYS A 445 -3.18 -11.09 -5.37
N GLY A 446 -3.85 -10.96 -6.51
CA GLY A 446 -3.41 -11.56 -7.75
C GLY A 446 -4.12 -10.96 -8.94
N SER A 447 -3.54 -11.15 -10.12
CA SER A 447 -4.21 -10.81 -11.38
C SER A 447 -3.90 -11.88 -12.41
N GLY A 448 -4.91 -12.28 -13.16
CA GLY A 448 -4.79 -13.32 -14.15
C GLY A 448 -6.05 -13.42 -14.99
N ARG A 449 -5.93 -14.00 -16.18
CA ARG A 449 -7.07 -14.43 -17.00
C ARG A 449 -7.62 -15.76 -16.52
N TYR A 450 -6.74 -16.65 -16.07
CA TYR A 450 -7.08 -17.96 -15.58
C TYR A 450 -6.91 -18.01 -14.07
N VAL A 451 -7.86 -18.64 -13.39
CA VAL A 451 -7.79 -18.90 -11.95
C VAL A 451 -8.04 -20.38 -11.72
N ARG A 452 -7.22 -21.03 -10.90
CA ARG A 452 -7.41 -22.45 -10.56
C ARG A 452 -7.26 -22.75 -9.08
N MET A 453 -8.05 -23.72 -8.62
CA MET A 453 -7.76 -24.49 -7.42
C MET A 453 -6.78 -25.61 -7.80
N TYR A 454 -5.67 -25.72 -7.08
CA TYR A 454 -4.64 -26.74 -7.29
C TYR A 454 -4.44 -27.53 -6.00
N GLY A 455 -5.04 -28.72 -5.93
CA GLY A 455 -5.04 -29.59 -4.76
C GLY A 455 -3.96 -30.67 -4.85
N THR A 456 -3.16 -30.81 -3.79
CA THR A 456 -2.05 -31.79 -3.72
C THR A 456 -2.24 -32.82 -2.62
N GLN A 457 -3.10 -32.56 -1.63
CA GLN A 457 -3.52 -33.55 -0.64
C GLN A 457 -5.01 -33.43 -0.34
N ARG A 458 -5.73 -34.54 -0.43
CA ARG A 458 -7.17 -34.64 -0.14
C ARG A 458 -7.45 -34.58 1.35
N ALA A 459 -8.60 -34.02 1.73
CA ALA A 459 -9.08 -34.03 3.11
C ALA A 459 -10.08 -35.16 3.40
N THR A 460 -10.42 -35.95 2.38
CA THR A 460 -11.37 -37.07 2.45
C THR A 460 -10.79 -38.31 1.73
N GLN A 461 -11.48 -39.45 1.81
CA GLN A 461 -11.13 -40.66 1.06
C GLN A 461 -11.46 -40.57 -0.43
N TRP A 462 -12.40 -39.69 -0.78
CA TRP A 462 -12.85 -39.42 -2.14
C TRP A 462 -11.89 -38.51 -2.90
N GLY A 463 -12.19 -38.19 -4.16
CA GLY A 463 -11.51 -37.19 -4.97
C GLY A 463 -11.68 -35.77 -4.42
N TYR A 464 -11.22 -34.77 -5.18
CA TYR A 464 -11.59 -33.39 -4.96
C TYR A 464 -12.91 -33.11 -5.68
N SER A 465 -13.88 -32.57 -4.94
CA SER A 465 -15.22 -32.27 -5.44
C SER A 465 -15.67 -30.89 -4.96
N LEU A 466 -16.08 -30.04 -5.90
CA LEU A 466 -16.55 -28.67 -5.66
C LEU A 466 -17.93 -28.52 -6.28
N ASP A 467 -18.93 -28.24 -5.43
CA ASP A 467 -20.26 -27.82 -5.89
C ASP A 467 -20.16 -26.49 -6.62
N GLU A 468 -19.36 -25.55 -6.12
CA GLU A 468 -19.14 -24.25 -6.76
C GLU A 468 -17.76 -23.66 -6.38
N MET A 469 -17.14 -22.94 -7.32
CA MET A 469 -15.97 -22.08 -7.12
C MET A 469 -16.27 -20.68 -7.65
N GLN A 470 -16.48 -19.74 -6.73
CA GLN A 470 -16.74 -18.34 -7.09
C GLN A 470 -15.43 -17.55 -7.05
N VAL A 471 -15.14 -16.81 -8.12
CA VAL A 471 -13.99 -15.92 -8.20
C VAL A 471 -14.48 -14.48 -8.21
N TRP A 472 -14.03 -13.68 -7.25
CA TRP A 472 -14.46 -12.30 -7.05
C TRP A 472 -13.35 -11.32 -7.41
N GLY A 473 -13.73 -10.22 -8.06
CA GLY A 473 -12.76 -9.23 -8.49
C GLY A 473 -13.33 -8.14 -9.40
N TYR A 474 -12.44 -7.51 -10.17
CA TYR A 474 -12.78 -6.43 -11.11
C TYR A 474 -11.94 -6.45 -12.40
#